data_AF-A0A8T2UJ40-F1
#
_entry.id   AF-A0A8T2UJ40-F1
#
_cell.length_a   1.000
_cell.length_b   1.000
_cell.length_c   1.000
_cell.angle_alpha   90.00
_cell.angle_beta   90.00
_cell.angle_gamma   90.00
#
_symmetry.space_group_name_H-M   'P 1'
#
loop_
_entity.id
_entity.type
_entity.pdbx_description
1 polymer ?
#
loop_
_entity_poly.entity_id
_entity_poly.type
_entity_poly.pdbx_seq_one_letter_code
_entity_poly.pdbx_strand_id
1 'polypeptide(L)'
;MPKVKGIVEQLINYGKVTRPVLGITFAPEQSVEQLGVSGVLVLDAPPTGPAGKAGLKSTTRDSYGRLVLGDIITSINGEKVKNGSDLYRILDHCKVGDEVTVEVLRDNKTEDFKVILESRDD
;
A
#
# COMPACT_ATOMS: atom_id res chain seq x y z
N MET A 1 7.38 -23.03 -29.59
CA MET A 1 6.75 -23.52 -28.34
C MET A 1 7.36 -24.88 -28.02
N PRO A 2 7.65 -25.28 -26.76
CA PRO A 2 7.17 -24.74 -25.48
C PRO A 2 8.30 -24.40 -24.47
N LYS A 3 8.10 -23.41 -23.59
CA LYS A 3 8.79 -23.31 -22.29
C LYS A 3 7.85 -22.66 -21.28
N VAL A 4 6.87 -23.44 -20.84
CA VAL A 4 6.18 -23.18 -19.57
C VAL A 4 7.03 -23.88 -18.51
N LYS A 5 8.00 -23.17 -17.94
CA LYS A 5 8.78 -23.62 -16.78
C LYS A 5 8.67 -22.52 -15.72
N GLY A 6 7.92 -22.79 -14.66
CA GLY A 6 8.04 -22.04 -13.41
C GLY A 6 6.79 -21.84 -12.57
N ILE A 7 5.58 -22.21 -13.02
CA ILE A 7 4.35 -21.91 -12.26
C ILE A 7 3.96 -23.01 -11.25
N VAL A 8 4.62 -24.17 -11.22
CA VAL A 8 4.06 -25.37 -10.55
C VAL A 8 4.64 -25.67 -9.15
N GLU A 9 5.66 -24.96 -8.66
CA GLU A 9 6.36 -25.37 -7.41
C GLU A 9 5.99 -24.58 -6.13
N GLN A 10 4.90 -23.83 -6.10
CA GLN A 10 4.40 -23.18 -4.86
C GLN A 10 3.02 -23.66 -4.38
N LEU A 11 2.42 -24.64 -5.06
CA LEU A 11 1.06 -25.09 -4.76
C LEU A 11 0.95 -26.22 -3.72
N ILE A 12 2.07 -26.78 -3.22
CA ILE A 12 2.02 -28.09 -2.53
C ILE A 12 2.17 -28.05 -1.00
N ASN A 13 2.60 -26.95 -0.36
CA ASN A 13 2.93 -27.03 1.09
C ASN A 13 1.99 -26.35 2.10
N TYR A 14 1.08 -25.42 1.72
CA TYR A 14 0.29 -24.70 2.75
C TYR A 14 -1.18 -24.35 2.43
N GLY A 15 -1.73 -24.68 1.25
CA GLY A 15 -3.18 -24.54 0.98
C GLY A 15 -3.78 -23.11 1.04
N LYS A 16 -3.01 -22.07 1.38
CA LYS A 16 -3.38 -20.65 1.31
C LYS A 16 -2.16 -19.83 0.85
N VAL A 17 -2.36 -18.93 -0.11
CA VAL A 17 -1.33 -17.96 -0.51
C VAL A 17 -1.39 -16.79 0.48
N THR A 18 -0.53 -16.80 1.49
CA THR A 18 -0.43 -15.68 2.43
C THR A 18 0.26 -14.50 1.74
N ARG A 19 -0.51 -13.49 1.31
CA ARG A 19 0.05 -12.26 0.74
C ARG A 19 0.27 -11.20 1.82
N PRO A 20 1.43 -10.53 1.84
CA PRO A 20 1.65 -9.42 2.75
C PRO A 20 0.78 -8.22 2.36
N VAL A 21 0.29 -7.49 3.38
CA VAL A 21 -0.52 -6.30 3.19
C VAL A 21 -0.03 -5.15 4.05
N LEU A 22 -0.19 -3.93 3.52
CA LEU A 22 -0.07 -2.69 4.29
C LEU A 22 -1.33 -2.38 5.13
N GLY A 23 -2.45 -3.06 4.86
CA GLY A 23 -3.73 -2.80 5.52
C GLY A 23 -4.28 -1.41 5.21
N ILE A 24 -4.36 -1.06 3.93
CA ILE A 24 -4.97 0.19 3.47
C ILE A 24 -6.04 -0.09 2.40
N THR A 25 -7.02 0.81 2.32
CA THR A 25 -7.83 1.03 1.13
C THR A 25 -7.35 2.31 0.45
N PHE A 26 -7.33 2.34 -0.87
CA PHE A 26 -6.81 3.48 -1.62
C PHE A 26 -7.72 3.90 -2.77
N ALA A 27 -7.53 5.15 -3.20
CA ALA A 27 -8.33 5.76 -4.25
C ALA A 27 -7.96 5.19 -5.62
N PRO A 28 -8.93 5.14 -6.58
CA PRO A 28 -8.60 4.81 -7.96
C PRO A 28 -7.62 5.85 -8.52
N GLU A 29 -6.73 5.41 -9.42
CA GLU A 29 -5.65 6.21 -10.02
C GLU A 29 -6.14 7.56 -10.58
N GLN A 30 -7.29 7.55 -11.26
CA GLN A 30 -7.93 8.73 -11.84
C GLN A 30 -8.19 9.85 -10.80
N SER A 31 -8.48 9.49 -9.54
CA SER A 31 -8.70 10.48 -8.48
C SER A 31 -7.40 11.15 -8.03
N VAL A 32 -6.26 10.45 -8.13
CA VAL A 32 -4.95 10.98 -7.75
C VAL A 32 -4.36 11.84 -8.88
N GLU A 33 -4.55 11.42 -10.14
CA GLU A 33 -4.15 12.19 -11.32
C GLU A 33 -4.80 13.58 -11.36
N GLN A 34 -6.07 13.69 -10.95
CA GLN A 34 -6.79 14.97 -10.83
C GLN A 34 -6.15 15.92 -9.81
N LEU A 35 -5.40 15.41 -8.83
CA LEU A 35 -4.66 16.20 -7.85
C LEU A 35 -3.27 16.61 -8.37
N GLY A 36 -2.86 16.13 -9.56
CA GLY A 36 -1.55 16.42 -10.15
C GLY A 36 -0.38 15.73 -9.44
N VAL A 37 -0.66 14.68 -8.64
CA VAL A 37 0.35 13.93 -7.88
C VAL A 37 0.42 12.50 -8.42
N SER A 38 1.62 11.92 -8.47
CA SER A 38 1.81 10.49 -8.73
C SER A 38 1.90 9.75 -7.41
N GLY A 39 1.11 8.69 -7.23
CA GLY A 39 1.10 7.92 -6.00
C GLY A 39 -0.24 7.24 -5.72
N VAL A 40 -0.36 6.70 -4.52
CA VAL A 40 -1.56 6.02 -4.05
C VAL A 40 -2.14 6.77 -2.86
N LEU A 41 -3.29 7.44 -3.06
CA LEU A 41 -4.00 8.15 -2.00
C LEU A 41 -4.66 7.15 -1.04
N VAL A 42 -4.30 7.22 0.23
CA VAL A 42 -4.87 6.40 1.30
C VAL A 42 -6.28 6.90 1.61
N LEU A 43 -7.29 6.07 1.31
CA LEU A 43 -8.67 6.33 1.70
C LEU A 43 -8.92 5.90 3.12
N ASP A 44 -8.45 4.72 3.49
CA ASP A 44 -8.59 4.18 4.84
C ASP A 44 -7.35 3.39 5.26
N ALA A 45 -6.89 3.66 6.48
CA ALA A 45 -5.85 2.93 7.19
C ALA A 45 -6.37 2.62 8.60
N PRO A 46 -7.02 1.46 8.80
CA PRO A 46 -7.57 1.09 10.10
C PRO A 46 -6.49 1.16 11.19
N PRO A 47 -6.77 1.72 12.38
CA PRO A 47 -5.79 1.80 13.48
C PRO A 47 -5.26 0.43 13.93
N THR A 48 -6.01 -0.63 13.68
CA THR A 48 -5.64 -2.02 13.96
C THR A 48 -4.81 -2.66 12.85
N GLY A 49 -4.74 -2.06 11.67
CA GLY A 49 -3.96 -2.55 10.54
C GLY A 49 -2.51 -2.02 10.53
N PRO A 50 -1.61 -2.62 9.74
CA PRO A 50 -0.20 -2.24 9.68
C PRO A 50 0.07 -0.75 9.48
N ALA A 51 -0.50 -0.17 8.43
CA ALA A 51 -0.34 1.23 8.09
C ALA A 51 -0.89 2.16 9.18
N GLY A 52 -2.07 1.84 9.74
CA GLY A 52 -2.67 2.64 10.82
C GLY A 52 -1.83 2.60 12.09
N LYS A 53 -1.32 1.42 12.49
CA LYS A 53 -0.38 1.27 13.61
C LYS A 53 0.91 2.09 13.42
N ALA A 54 1.38 2.19 12.19
CA ALA A 54 2.55 2.98 11.83
C ALA A 54 2.28 4.49 11.76
N GLY A 55 1.02 4.92 11.82
CA GLY A 55 0.64 6.34 11.83
C GLY A 55 0.34 6.93 10.45
N LEU A 56 0.06 6.10 9.44
CA LEU A 56 -0.51 6.58 8.18
C LEU A 56 -1.92 7.14 8.42
N LYS A 57 -2.27 8.20 7.70
CA LYS A 57 -3.54 8.91 7.84
C LYS A 57 -4.50 8.59 6.69
N SER A 58 -5.70 8.19 7.06
CA SER A 58 -6.85 8.07 6.16
C SER A 58 -7.28 9.43 5.60
N THR A 59 -7.88 9.41 4.40
CA THR A 59 -8.65 10.54 3.90
C THR A 59 -9.96 10.64 4.69
N THR A 60 -10.26 11.83 5.20
CA THR A 60 -11.45 12.06 6.05
C THR A 60 -12.30 13.22 5.53
N ARG A 61 -13.40 13.51 6.23
CA ARG A 61 -14.20 14.71 6.01
C ARG A 61 -14.20 15.54 7.28
N ASP A 62 -14.00 16.84 7.13
CA ASP A 62 -14.13 17.77 8.25
C ASP A 62 -15.60 18.01 8.62
N SER A 63 -15.82 18.82 9.67
CA SER A 63 -17.17 19.18 10.14
C SER A 63 -18.02 19.94 9.11
N TYR A 64 -17.41 20.46 8.05
CA TYR A 64 -18.07 21.16 6.94
C TYR A 64 -18.29 20.24 5.73
N GLY A 65 -17.95 18.95 5.84
CA GLY A 65 -18.08 17.96 4.78
C GLY A 65 -16.99 18.05 3.71
N ARG A 66 -15.98 18.91 3.87
CA ARG A 66 -14.86 19.06 2.94
C ARG A 66 -13.93 17.88 3.08
N LEU A 67 -13.38 17.42 1.97
CA LEU A 67 -12.39 16.35 1.97
C LEU A 67 -11.09 16.85 2.61
N VAL A 68 -10.59 16.11 3.59
CA VAL A 68 -9.25 16.28 4.14
C VAL A 68 -8.44 15.09 3.65
N LEU A 69 -7.54 15.35 2.69
CA LEU A 69 -6.71 14.31 2.09
C LEU A 69 -5.84 13.66 3.16
N GLY A 70 -5.80 12.33 3.12
CA GLY A 70 -4.86 11.54 3.89
C GLY A 70 -3.50 11.52 3.23
N ASP A 71 -2.72 10.49 3.55
CA ASP A 71 -1.40 10.29 2.97
C ASP A 71 -1.48 9.85 1.52
N ILE A 72 -0.54 10.32 0.70
CA ILE A 72 -0.31 9.78 -0.65
C ILE A 72 1.01 9.02 -0.62
N ILE A 73 0.96 7.70 -0.80
CA ILE A 73 2.18 6.87 -0.86
C ILE A 73 2.89 7.12 -2.19
N THR A 74 4.16 7.51 -2.11
CA THR A 74 5.01 7.85 -3.27
C THR A 74 6.13 6.84 -3.49
N SER A 75 6.54 6.12 -2.44
CA SER A 75 7.61 5.11 -2.52
C SER A 75 7.51 4.08 -1.40
N ILE A 76 8.01 2.87 -1.67
CA ILE A 76 8.20 1.81 -0.66
C ILE A 76 9.61 1.26 -0.84
N ASN A 77 10.41 1.26 0.23
CA ASN A 77 11.82 0.85 0.23
C ASN A 77 12.67 1.54 -0.86
N GLY A 78 12.31 2.78 -1.23
CA GLY A 78 12.97 3.53 -2.30
C GLY A 78 12.47 3.19 -3.72
N GLU A 79 11.60 2.18 -3.88
CA GLU A 79 10.91 1.93 -5.15
C GLU A 79 9.69 2.85 -5.29
N LYS A 80 9.67 3.61 -6.38
CA LYS A 80 8.57 4.54 -6.68
C LYS A 80 7.24 3.80 -6.86
N VAL A 81 6.21 4.33 -6.21
CA VAL A 81 4.81 3.90 -6.34
C VAL A 81 4.08 4.97 -7.14
N LYS A 82 3.70 4.69 -8.38
CA LYS A 82 2.93 5.64 -9.20
C LYS A 82 1.43 5.37 -9.13
N ASN A 83 1.05 4.11 -8.94
CA ASN A 83 -0.32 3.66 -8.87
C ASN A 83 -0.43 2.35 -8.07
N GLY A 84 -1.66 1.83 -7.96
CA GLY A 84 -1.94 0.61 -7.21
C GLY A 84 -1.22 -0.63 -7.77
N SER A 85 -0.95 -0.69 -9.08
CA SER A 85 -0.23 -1.82 -9.68
C SER A 85 1.22 -1.86 -9.21
N ASP A 86 1.89 -0.71 -9.15
CA ASP A 86 3.25 -0.62 -8.59
C ASP A 86 3.27 -1.02 -7.11
N LEU A 87 2.29 -0.54 -6.33
CA LEU A 87 2.12 -0.89 -4.92
C LEU A 87 2.05 -2.42 -4.73
N TYR A 88 1.16 -3.09 -5.47
CA TYR A 88 1.03 -4.55 -5.39
C TYR A 88 2.29 -5.27 -5.85
N ARG A 89 2.93 -4.82 -6.94
CA ARG A 89 4.17 -5.41 -7.44
C ARG A 89 5.27 -5.37 -6.38
N ILE A 90 5.45 -4.23 -5.71
CA ILE A 90 6.48 -4.07 -4.68
C ILE A 90 6.16 -4.98 -3.48
N LEU A 91 4.91 -4.99 -3.01
CA LEU A 91 4.50 -5.84 -1.88
C LEU A 91 4.59 -7.35 -2.19
N ASP A 92 4.36 -7.77 -3.44
CA ASP A 92 4.51 -9.17 -3.87
C ASP A 92 5.97 -9.67 -3.77
N HIS A 93 6.95 -8.77 -3.67
CA HIS A 93 8.35 -9.11 -3.40
C HIS A 93 8.71 -9.15 -1.90
N CYS A 94 7.80 -8.71 -1.02
CA CYS A 94 7.97 -8.72 0.42
C CYS A 94 7.34 -9.98 1.05
N LYS A 95 7.56 -10.14 2.36
CA LYS A 95 6.97 -11.20 3.19
C LYS A 95 6.20 -10.61 4.36
N VAL A 96 5.27 -11.40 4.90
CA VAL A 96 4.63 -11.08 6.16
C VAL A 96 5.68 -11.00 7.26
N GLY A 97 5.62 -9.95 8.06
CA GLY A 97 6.59 -9.63 9.11
C GLY A 97 7.74 -8.74 8.65
N ASP A 98 7.90 -8.48 7.34
CA ASP A 98 8.92 -7.54 6.87
C ASP A 98 8.58 -6.11 7.31
N GLU A 99 9.60 -5.38 7.79
CA GLU A 99 9.53 -3.93 7.97
C GLU A 99 9.88 -3.25 6.64
N VAL A 100 8.96 -2.44 6.13
CA VAL A 100 9.17 -1.62 4.94
C VAL A 100 9.13 -0.13 5.28
N THR A 101 9.96 0.66 4.62
CA THR A 101 9.90 2.12 4.71
C THR A 101 8.94 2.65 3.65
N VAL A 102 7.86 3.26 4.07
CA VAL A 102 6.84 3.87 3.21
C VAL A 102 7.04 5.38 3.22
N GLU A 103 7.38 5.94 2.07
CA GLU A 103 7.44 7.39 1.86
C GLU A 103 6.05 7.88 1.47
N VAL A 104 5.58 8.94 2.12
CA VAL A 104 4.30 9.57 1.84
C VAL A 104 4.42 11.07 1.63
N LEU A 105 3.54 11.62 0.80
CA LEU A 105 3.26 13.04 0.72
C LEU A 105 2.09 13.37 1.66
N ARG A 106 2.36 14.23 2.65
CA ARG A 106 1.39 14.75 3.63
C ARG A 106 1.58 16.26 3.77
N ASP A 107 0.53 17.04 3.58
CA ASP A 107 0.59 18.51 3.70
C ASP A 107 1.73 19.14 2.86
N ASN A 108 1.93 18.65 1.63
CA ASN A 108 3.03 19.02 0.71
C ASN A 108 4.45 18.74 1.23
N LYS A 109 4.59 17.87 2.22
CA LYS A 109 5.87 17.42 2.76
C LYS A 109 6.01 15.91 2.60
N THR A 110 7.25 15.48 2.40
CA THR A 110 7.59 14.06 2.37
C THR A 110 7.90 13.60 3.79
N GLU A 111 7.26 12.51 4.21
CA GLU A 111 7.47 11.85 5.50
C GLU A 111 7.68 10.34 5.28
N ASP A 112 8.56 9.73 6.07
CA ASP A 112 8.84 8.30 6.03
C ASP A 112 8.22 7.58 7.23
N PHE A 113 7.56 6.46 6.97
CA PHE A 113 6.94 5.60 7.98
C PHE A 113 7.48 4.17 7.87
N LYS A 114 7.85 3.59 9.01
CA LYS A 114 8.21 2.17 9.08
C LYS A 114 6.96 1.35 9.33
N VAL A 115 6.63 0.45 8.41
CA VAL A 115 5.42 -0.38 8.48
C VAL A 115 5.80 -1.85 8.49
N ILE A 116 5.31 -2.60 9.47
CA ILE A 116 5.51 -4.05 9.55
C ILE A 116 4.35 -4.73 8.83
N LEU A 117 4.61 -5.43 7.73
CA LEU A 117 3.58 -6.06 6.91
C LEU A 117 2.91 -7.22 7.65
N GLU A 118 1.58 -7.30 7.56
CA GLU A 118 0.78 -8.41 8.13
C GLU A 118 0.20 -9.28 7.01
N SER A 119 -0.32 -10.46 7.36
CA SER A 119 -1.07 -11.29 6.41
C SER A 119 -2.44 -10.69 6.14
N ARG A 120 -2.93 -10.81 4.91
CA ARG A 120 -4.37 -10.72 4.67
C ARG A 120 -5.02 -11.98 5.23
N ASP A 121 -5.75 -11.84 6.33
CA ASP A 121 -6.59 -12.91 6.85
C ASP A 121 -7.83 -13.03 5.96
N ASP A 122 -7.77 -13.94 4.99
CA ASP A 122 -8.91 -14.37 4.14
C ASP A 122 -9.74 -15.46 4.84
#